data_AF-A0A7K0A5T8-F1
#
_entry.id   AF-A0A7K0A5T8-F1
#
_cell.length_a   1.000
_cell.length_b   1.000
_cell.length_c   1.000
_cell.angle_alpha   90.00
_cell.angle_beta   90.00
_cell.angle_gamma   90.00
#
_symmetry.space_group_name_H-M   'P 1'
#
loop_
_entity.id
_entity.type
_entity.pdbx_description
1 polymer ?
#
loop_
_entity_poly.entity_id
_entity_poly.type
_entity_poly.pdbx_seq_one_letter_code
_entity_poly.pdbx_strand_id
1 'polypeptide(L)'
;MPWVNLDDKMPDHPKITGLSDAAFRLNVSAICYCNRHLTDGLIDADEVPRLVRRFRRSAVNELVTRGVWLHHEVLHCYEVHDYLQWNKSRVQVEEAAERQRKRARKRWDK
;
A
#
# COMPACT_ATOMS: atom_id res chain seq x y z
N MET A 1 -9.14 8.49 -10.49
CA MET A 1 -8.93 7.25 -9.71
C MET A 1 -7.45 6.91 -9.77
N PRO A 2 -6.71 6.92 -8.65
CA PRO A 2 -5.30 6.55 -8.67
C PRO A 2 -5.17 5.05 -8.88
N TRP A 3 -4.32 4.65 -9.83
CA TRP A 3 -3.88 3.28 -9.96
C TRP A 3 -2.75 3.02 -8.96
N VAL A 4 -2.72 1.83 -8.38
CA VAL A 4 -1.58 1.39 -7.58
C VAL A 4 -0.44 1.01 -8.51
N ASN A 5 0.80 1.34 -8.14
CA ASN A 5 1.96 0.90 -8.90
C ASN A 5 2.48 -0.42 -8.31
N LEU A 6 2.48 -1.47 -9.13
CA LEU A 6 3.05 -2.78 -8.78
C LEU A 6 4.11 -3.11 -9.82
N ASP A 7 5.31 -3.40 -9.34
CA ASP A 7 6.42 -3.83 -10.19
C ASP A 7 6.12 -5.20 -10.79
N ASP A 8 6.43 -5.38 -12.07
CA ASP A 8 6.18 -6.63 -12.80
C ASP A 8 7.04 -7.78 -12.26
N LYS A 9 8.19 -7.46 -11.68
CA LYS A 9 9.12 -8.41 -11.02
C LYS A 9 8.78 -8.67 -9.55
N MET A 10 7.74 -8.05 -8.99
CA MET A 10 7.38 -8.25 -7.58
C MET A 10 7.22 -9.74 -7.20
N PRO A 11 6.57 -10.61 -8.00
CA PRO A 11 6.44 -12.03 -7.66
C PRO A 11 7.78 -12.77 -7.54
N ASP A 12 8.81 -12.32 -8.27
CA ASP A 12 10.14 -12.93 -8.30
C ASP A 12 11.10 -12.34 -7.24
N HIS A 13 10.66 -11.34 -6.48
CA HIS A 13 11.46 -10.74 -5.43
C HIS A 13 11.69 -11.75 -4.28
N PRO A 14 12.91 -11.91 -3.74
CA PRO A 14 13.21 -12.93 -2.71
C PRO A 14 12.28 -12.90 -1.48
N LYS A 15 11.87 -11.70 -1.06
CA LYS A 15 10.91 -11.52 0.05
C LYS A 15 9.48 -11.99 -0.28
N ILE A 16 9.12 -12.06 -1.57
CA ILE A 16 7.78 -12.38 -2.08
C ILE A 16 7.66 -13.82 -2.58
N THR A 17 8.64 -14.35 -3.31
CA THR A 17 8.53 -15.65 -4.03
C THR A 17 8.17 -16.84 -3.14
N GLY A 18 8.55 -16.80 -1.86
CA GLY A 18 8.24 -17.86 -0.90
C GLY A 18 7.02 -17.61 -0.02
N LEU A 19 6.20 -16.59 -0.33
CA LEU A 19 4.97 -16.32 0.41
C LEU A 19 3.88 -17.32 0.06
N SER A 20 3.04 -17.65 1.05
CA SER A 20 1.76 -18.31 0.81
C SER A 20 0.81 -17.42 0.00
N ASP A 21 -0.13 -18.03 -0.72
CA ASP A 21 -1.18 -17.31 -1.47
C ASP A 21 -1.98 -16.34 -0.59
N ALA A 22 -2.17 -16.69 0.69
CA ALA A 22 -2.87 -15.85 1.65
C ALA A 22 -2.07 -14.59 2.00
N ALA A 23 -0.76 -14.72 2.25
CA ALA A 23 0.14 -13.61 2.52
C ALA A 23 0.34 -12.73 1.28
N PHE A 24 0.53 -13.33 0.11
CA PHE A 24 0.63 -12.60 -1.16
C PHE A 24 -0.61 -11.75 -1.43
N ARG A 25 -1.81 -12.36 -1.33
CA ARG A 25 -3.08 -11.64 -1.52
C ARG A 25 -3.24 -10.51 -0.49
N LEU A 26 -2.92 -10.76 0.77
CA LEU A 26 -3.00 -9.74 1.82
C LEU A 26 -2.07 -8.56 1.51
N ASN A 27 -0.84 -8.82 1.05
CA ASN A 27 0.10 -7.78 0.65
C ASN A 27 -0.43 -6.92 -0.50
N VAL A 28 -0.94 -7.53 -1.56
CA VAL A 28 -1.53 -6.79 -2.70
C VAL A 28 -2.72 -5.94 -2.26
N SER A 29 -3.60 -6.50 -1.40
CA SER A 29 -4.74 -5.78 -0.83
C SER A 29 -4.31 -4.60 0.06
N ALA A 30 -3.23 -4.75 0.82
CA ALA A 30 -2.63 -3.70 1.61
C ALA A 30 -2.08 -2.55 0.76
N ILE A 31 -1.31 -2.83 -0.30
CA ILE A 31 -0.79 -1.79 -1.19
C ILE A 31 -1.97 -1.02 -1.84
N CYS A 32 -3.03 -1.74 -2.25
CA CYS A 32 -4.26 -1.10 -2.73
C CYS A 32 -4.93 -0.20 -1.70
N TYR A 33 -4.99 -0.64 -0.43
CA TYR A 33 -5.54 0.15 0.67
C TYR A 33 -4.73 1.43 0.88
N CYS A 34 -3.40 1.31 0.98
CA CYS A 34 -2.53 2.46 1.21
C CYS A 34 -2.65 3.51 0.10
N ASN A 35 -2.79 3.09 -1.16
CA ASN A 35 -2.96 4.00 -2.28
C ASN A 35 -4.36 4.66 -2.29
N ARG A 36 -5.40 3.94 -1.87
CA ARG A 36 -6.76 4.47 -1.79
C ARG A 36 -6.90 5.49 -0.66
N HIS A 37 -6.30 5.21 0.49
CA HIS A 37 -6.45 5.99 1.71
C HIS A 37 -5.31 7.00 1.93
N LEU A 38 -4.31 7.01 1.05
CA LEU A 38 -3.15 7.91 1.12
C LEU A 38 -2.44 7.83 2.48
N THR A 39 -2.21 6.61 2.96
CA THR A 39 -1.62 6.33 4.27
C THR A 39 -0.09 6.17 4.23
N ASP A 40 0.53 6.44 3.07
CA ASP A 40 1.98 6.37 2.89
C ASP A 40 2.59 4.99 3.22
N GLY A 41 1.80 3.92 3.07
CA GLY A 41 2.23 2.55 3.34
C GLY A 41 1.82 2.02 4.72
N LEU A 42 1.22 2.86 5.57
CA LEU A 42 0.80 2.50 6.92
C LEU A 42 -0.63 1.93 6.95
N ILE A 43 -0.84 0.96 7.82
CA ILE A 43 -2.11 0.25 8.00
C ILE A 43 -2.32 0.03 9.49
N ASP A 44 -3.41 0.56 10.03
CA ASP A 44 -3.83 0.26 11.39
C ASP A 44 -4.06 -1.25 11.57
N ALA A 45 -3.56 -1.84 12.67
CA ALA A 45 -3.65 -3.29 12.85
C ALA A 45 -5.10 -3.80 12.95
N ASP A 46 -6.06 -2.96 13.36
CA ASP A 46 -7.48 -3.29 13.39
C ASP A 46 -8.14 -3.27 12.00
N GLU A 47 -7.52 -2.59 11.03
CA GLU A 47 -7.98 -2.60 9.63
C GLU A 47 -7.45 -3.81 8.85
N VAL A 48 -6.31 -4.38 9.25
CA VAL A 48 -5.67 -5.51 8.56
C VAL A 48 -6.63 -6.68 8.29
N PRO A 49 -7.47 -7.14 9.24
CA PRO A 49 -8.43 -8.22 8.99
C PRO A 49 -9.47 -7.90 7.92
N ARG A 50 -9.77 -6.62 7.69
CA ARG A 50 -10.79 -6.17 6.73
C ARG A 50 -10.27 -6.06 5.30
N LEU A 51 -8.95 -6.10 5.11
CA LEU A 51 -8.34 -6.01 3.78
C LEU A 51 -8.66 -7.20 2.87
N VAL A 52 -8.94 -8.37 3.47
CA VAL A 52 -9.25 -9.60 2.74
C VAL A 52 -10.43 -10.34 3.37
N ARG A 53 -11.24 -11.00 2.53
CA ARG A 53 -12.44 -11.71 2.99
C ARG A 53 -12.16 -12.89 3.94
N ARG A 54 -11.04 -13.59 3.76
CA ARG A 54 -10.65 -14.77 4.56
C ARG A 54 -9.34 -14.47 5.27
N PHE A 55 -9.41 -13.63 6.29
CA PHE A 55 -8.24 -13.23 7.06
C PHE A 55 -7.66 -14.40 7.86
N ARG A 56 -6.33 -14.44 7.93
CA ARG A 56 -5.56 -15.38 8.75
C ARG A 56 -4.40 -14.62 9.40
N ARG A 57 -4.27 -14.70 10.72
CA ARG A 57 -3.15 -14.07 11.45
C ARG A 57 -1.79 -14.60 10.99
N SER A 58 -1.71 -15.87 10.59
CA SER A 58 -0.48 -16.48 10.06
C SER A 58 0.07 -15.76 8.82
N ALA A 59 -0.80 -15.19 7.98
CA ALA A 59 -0.38 -14.43 6.81
C ALA A 59 0.34 -13.12 7.20
N VAL A 60 -0.13 -12.45 8.26
CA VAL A 60 0.55 -11.25 8.80
C VAL A 60 1.91 -11.63 9.38
N ASN A 61 1.95 -12.68 10.19
CA ASN A 61 3.20 -13.16 10.79
C ASN A 61 4.24 -13.49 9.71
N GLU A 62 3.82 -14.18 8.64
CA GLU A 62 4.67 -14.50 7.50
C GLU A 62 5.24 -13.25 6.81
N LEU A 63 4.39 -12.24 6.54
CA LEU A 63 4.81 -10.97 5.93
C LEU A 63 5.81 -10.21 6.80
N VAL A 64 5.61 -10.20 8.12
CA VAL A 64 6.52 -9.55 9.07
C VAL A 64 7.84 -10.33 9.19
N THR A 65 7.79 -11.66 9.35
CA THR A 65 8.99 -12.51 9.43
C THR A 65 9.86 -12.42 8.18
N ARG A 66 9.27 -12.29 7.00
CA ARG A 66 10.00 -12.11 5.73
C ARG A 66 10.42 -10.66 5.46
N GLY A 67 10.09 -9.71 6.33
CA GLY A 67 10.40 -8.29 6.18
C GLY A 67 9.73 -7.64 4.96
N VAL A 68 8.58 -8.17 4.55
CA VAL A 68 7.68 -7.55 3.57
C VAL A 68 6.88 -6.45 4.25
N TRP A 69 6.45 -6.71 5.49
CA TRP A 69 5.85 -5.70 6.37
C TRP A 69 6.74 -5.46 7.57
N LEU A 70 6.66 -4.24 8.12
CA LEU A 70 7.21 -3.89 9.43
C LEU A 70 6.06 -3.74 10.43
N HIS A 71 6.27 -4.17 11.67
CA HIS A 71 5.29 -4.01 12.75
C HIS A 71 5.75 -2.90 13.69
N HIS A 72 4.89 -1.90 13.88
CA HIS A 72 5.12 -0.77 14.79
C HIS A 72 4.27 -0.95 16.04
N GLU A 73 4.82 -1.65 17.04
CA GLU A 73 4.08 -2.05 18.26
C GLU A 73 3.46 -0.87 19.01
N VAL A 74 4.21 0.23 19.17
CA VAL A 74 3.76 1.41 19.93
C VAL A 74 2.60 2.13 19.22
N LEU A 75 2.62 2.16 17.89
CA LEU A 75 1.60 2.82 17.08
C LEU A 75 0.44 1.88 16.71
N HIS A 76 0.51 0.61 17.12
CA HIS A 76 -0.46 -0.42 16.80
C HIS A 76 -0.75 -0.52 15.29
N CYS A 77 0.29 -0.44 14.46
CA CYS A 77 0.15 -0.44 13.01
C CYS A 77 1.21 -1.29 12.30
N TYR A 78 0.95 -1.58 11.03
CA TYR A 78 1.88 -2.22 10.12
C TYR A 78 2.27 -1.25 9.00
N GLU A 79 3.47 -1.42 8.48
CA GLU A 79 3.97 -0.68 7.32
C GLU A 79 4.32 -1.67 6.20
N VAL A 80 3.89 -1.38 4.98
CA VAL A 80 4.38 -2.09 3.79
C VAL A 80 5.78 -1.57 3.47
N HIS A 81 6.80 -2.44 3.59
CA HIS A 81 8.20 -2.08 3.38
C HIS A 81 8.42 -1.50 1.97
N ASP A 82 9.21 -0.44 1.87
CA ASP A 82 9.54 0.28 0.62
C ASP A 82 8.33 0.82 -0.17
N TYR A 83 7.15 0.99 0.45
CA TYR A 83 5.95 1.46 -0.27
C TYR A 83 6.20 2.75 -1.07
N LEU A 84 6.86 3.74 -0.45
CA LEU A 84 7.16 5.04 -1.07
C LEU A 84 8.30 5.01 -2.10
N GLN A 85 9.05 3.91 -2.22
CA GLN A 85 10.01 3.74 -3.31
C GLN A 85 9.27 3.55 -4.65
N TRP A 86 8.10 2.92 -4.61
CA TRP A 86 7.34 2.52 -5.81
C TRP A 86 6.06 3.32 -6.01
N ASN A 87 5.47 3.82 -4.92
CA ASN A 87 4.21 4.56 -4.91
C ASN A 87 4.42 6.01 -4.48
N LYS A 88 3.48 6.87 -4.87
CA LYS A 88 3.51 8.28 -4.49
C LYS A 88 3.08 8.46 -3.04
N SER A 89 3.69 9.42 -2.36
CA SER A 89 3.20 9.87 -1.06
C SER A 89 1.88 10.65 -1.20
N ARG A 90 1.13 10.73 -0.11
CA ARG A 90 -0.07 11.57 0.03
C ARG A 90 0.16 12.98 -0.47
N VAL A 91 1.25 13.61 -0.03
CA VAL A 91 1.62 14.97 -0.43
C VAL A 91 1.79 15.06 -1.95
N GLN A 92 2.54 14.13 -2.56
CA GLN A 92 2.73 14.12 -4.02
C GLN A 92 1.41 13.91 -4.78
N VAL A 93 0.50 13.09 -4.25
CA VAL A 93 -0.83 12.86 -4.84
C VAL A 93 -1.69 14.13 -4.75
N GLU A 94 -1.73 14.77 -3.59
CA GLU A 94 -2.50 16.00 -3.36
C GLU A 94 -2.00 17.16 -4.22
N GLU A 95 -0.68 17.35 -4.30
CA GLU A 95 -0.06 18.36 -5.17
C GLU A 95 -0.34 18.09 -6.66
N ALA A 96 -0.33 16.83 -7.09
CA ALA A 96 -0.68 16.48 -8.46
C ALA A 96 -2.16 16.79 -8.75
N ALA A 97 -3.05 16.50 -7.81
CA ALA A 97 -4.47 16.81 -7.92
C ALA A 97 -4.71 18.33 -7.98
N GLU A 98 -4.04 19.11 -7.12
CA GLU A 98 -4.17 20.57 -7.13
C GLU A 98 -3.66 21.18 -8.45
N ARG A 99 -2.51 20.72 -8.95
CA ARG A 99 -1.97 21.13 -10.26
C ARG A 99 -2.96 20.84 -11.40
N GLN A 100 -3.63 19.68 -11.38
CA GLN A 100 -4.65 19.36 -12.37
C GLN A 100 -5.87 20.28 -12.27
N ARG A 101 -6.36 20.58 -11.06
CA ARG A 101 -7.48 21.52 -10.84
C ARG A 101 -7.14 22.92 -11.36
N LYS A 102 -5.94 23.43 -11.07
CA LYS A 102 -5.46 24.75 -11.54
C LYS A 102 -5.40 24.80 -13.08
N ARG A 103 -4.90 23.74 -13.73
CA ARG A 103 -4.87 23.64 -15.20
C ARG A 103 -6.27 23.58 -15.82
N ALA A 104 -7.18 22.81 -15.22
CA ALA A 104 -8.56 22.72 -15.68
C ALA A 104 -9.27 24.08 -15.62
N ARG A 105 -9.12 24.83 -14.51
CA ARG A 105 -9.70 26.17 -14.37
C ARG A 105 -9.19 27.14 -15.44
N LYS A 106 -7.87 27.22 -15.66
CA LYS A 106 -7.27 28.06 -16.71
C LYS A 106 -7.76 27.73 -18.13
N ARG A 107 -8.22 26.50 -18.38
CA ARG A 107 -8.76 26.08 -19.68
C ARG A 107 -10.18 26.59 -19.93
N TRP A 108 -10.96 26.84 -18.87
CA TRP A 108 -12.35 27.29 -18.97
C TRP A 108 -12.48 28.81 -18.92
N ASP A 109 -11.50 29.50 -18.36
CA ASP A 109 -11.42 30.97 -18.30
C ASP A 109 -10.90 31.61 -19.61
N LYS A 110 -10.63 30.82 -20.65
CA LYS A 110 -10.13 31.25 -21.97
C LYS A 110 -11.11 30.84 -23.06
#